data_AF-A0A1A8B9R0-F1
#
_entry.id   AF-A0A1A8B9R0-F1
#
_cell.length_a   1.000
_cell.length_b   1.000
_cell.length_c   1.000
_cell.angle_alpha   90.00
_cell.angle_beta   90.00
_cell.angle_gamma   90.00
#
_symmetry.space_group_name_H-M   'P 1'
#
loop_
_entity.id
_entity.type
_entity.pdbx_description
1 polymer ?
#
loop_
_entity_poly.entity_id
_entity_poly.type
_entity_poly.pdbx_seq_one_letter_code
_entity_poly.pdbx_strand_id
1 'polypeptide(L)'
;ENLPGRSFTFWQWFDGVVELMKKHLKPHWNDGAILGFVNKQQAQDMLLSKTNGTFLLRFSDSEIGGITIAWAAENPNKLGERLVWNLLPYTTKDFSIRSLADRISDLNHLLFLYPDKPKDEVFAKYYTPPLSKAVDGYVKPQIKQVVPEFTTPTPEPCGGASAFMDQTAASSTSQSNNYGVYASITENMLDPEGDFDLDDTMDVARHVEELLRRPMEAHAQWSSQQS
;
A
#
# COMPACT_ATOMS: atom_id res chain seq x y z
N GLU A 1 11.27 29.12 -8.58
CA GLU A 1 12.12 28.42 -9.55
C GLU A 1 11.66 26.97 -9.65
N ASN A 2 11.75 26.39 -10.85
CA ASN A 2 11.42 24.97 -11.03
C ASN A 2 12.56 24.09 -10.50
N LEU A 3 12.25 22.86 -10.13
CA LEU A 3 13.28 21.90 -9.76
C LEU A 3 14.19 21.59 -10.96
N PRO A 4 15.49 21.31 -10.75
CA PRO A 4 16.42 21.00 -11.83
C PRO A 4 15.89 19.87 -12.72
N GLY A 5 15.76 20.14 -14.03
CA GLY A 5 15.26 19.17 -15.00
C GLY A 5 13.76 18.86 -14.91
N ARG A 6 12.97 19.71 -14.23
CA ARG A 6 11.52 19.54 -14.06
C ARG A 6 10.71 20.74 -14.54
N SER A 7 9.45 20.47 -14.88
CA SER A 7 8.44 21.47 -15.25
C SER A 7 7.67 22.03 -14.05
N PHE A 8 8.01 21.61 -12.82
CA PHE A 8 7.31 21.99 -11.59
C PHE A 8 8.26 22.47 -10.50
N THR A 9 7.71 23.25 -9.57
CA THR A 9 8.40 23.79 -8.40
C THR A 9 8.45 22.80 -7.24
N PHE A 10 9.31 23.06 -6.26
CA PHE A 10 9.36 22.29 -5.01
C PHE A 10 8.00 22.25 -4.30
N TRP A 11 7.31 23.39 -4.19
CA TRP A 11 6.02 23.47 -3.50
C TRP A 11 4.93 22.66 -4.19
N GLN A 12 4.85 22.71 -5.52
CA GLN A 12 3.91 21.86 -6.26
C GLN A 12 4.18 20.37 -6.05
N TRP A 13 5.45 19.97 -6.03
CA TRP A 13 5.83 18.60 -5.74
C TRP A 13 5.47 18.20 -4.32
N PHE A 14 5.81 19.02 -3.34
CA PHE A 14 5.57 18.78 -1.92
C PHE A 14 4.07 18.72 -1.62
N ASP A 15 3.27 19.63 -2.18
CA ASP A 15 1.82 19.61 -2.07
C ASP A 15 1.23 18.31 -2.63
N GLY A 16 1.73 17.84 -3.78
CA GLY A 16 1.34 16.55 -4.34
C GLY A 16 1.69 15.37 -3.42
N VAL A 17 2.86 15.39 -2.78
CA VAL A 17 3.26 14.38 -1.79
C VAL A 17 2.35 14.42 -0.55
N VAL A 18 2.06 15.62 -0.04
CA VAL A 18 1.16 15.82 1.11
C VAL A 18 -0.24 15.33 0.79
N GLU A 19 -0.75 15.62 -0.41
CA GLU A 19 -2.07 15.15 -0.86
C GLU A 19 -2.10 13.62 -0.95
N LEU A 20 -1.11 13.01 -1.61
CA LEU A 20 -0.99 11.55 -1.72
C LEU A 20 -0.95 10.89 -0.34
N MET A 21 -0.15 11.46 0.56
CA MET A 21 -0.01 10.96 1.92
C MET A 21 -1.33 11.02 2.68
N LYS A 22 -2.00 12.18 2.67
CA LYS A 22 -3.28 12.38 3.36
C LYS A 22 -4.38 11.45 2.85
N LYS A 23 -4.45 11.23 1.53
CA LYS A 23 -5.53 10.46 0.90
C LYS A 23 -5.33 8.95 0.95
N HIS A 24 -4.11 8.47 0.74
CA HIS A 24 -3.87 7.04 0.48
C HIS A 24 -2.86 6.39 1.42
N LEU A 25 -1.94 7.14 2.02
CA LEU A 25 -0.77 6.56 2.68
C LEU A 25 -0.72 6.80 4.19
N LYS A 26 -1.64 7.61 4.75
CA LYS A 26 -1.66 8.00 6.16
C LYS A 26 -1.48 6.83 7.14
N PRO A 27 -2.19 5.68 7.00
CA PRO A 27 -1.99 4.56 7.91
C PRO A 27 -0.58 3.97 7.82
N HIS A 28 -0.05 3.85 6.60
CA HIS A 28 1.26 3.25 6.33
C HIS A 28 2.40 4.18 6.78
N TRP A 29 2.19 5.49 6.68
CA TRP A 29 3.10 6.51 7.21
C TRP A 29 3.17 6.45 8.74
N ASN A 30 2.01 6.40 9.41
CA ASN A 30 1.93 6.37 10.87
C ASN A 30 2.60 5.14 11.48
N ASP A 31 2.56 4.00 10.79
CA ASP A 31 3.23 2.77 11.20
C ASP A 31 4.75 2.76 10.90
N GLY A 32 5.27 3.82 10.30
CA GLY A 32 6.66 3.89 9.87
C GLY A 32 7.00 2.91 8.74
N ALA A 33 6.02 2.55 7.90
CA ALA A 33 6.26 1.69 6.75
C ALA A 33 6.91 2.46 5.58
N ILE A 34 6.75 3.79 5.56
CA ILE A 34 7.22 4.67 4.48
C ILE A 34 8.42 5.47 4.98
N LEU A 35 9.54 5.35 4.29
CA LEU A 35 10.74 6.15 4.56
C LEU A 35 10.60 7.57 3.98
N GLY A 36 9.92 7.67 2.83
CA GLY A 36 9.46 8.95 2.28
C GLY A 36 10.57 9.74 1.60
N PHE A 37 11.21 10.65 2.32
CA PHE A 37 12.12 11.65 1.77
C PHE A 37 13.54 11.09 1.58
N VAL A 38 13.70 10.19 0.62
CA VAL A 38 14.98 9.57 0.27
C VAL A 38 15.14 9.59 -1.25
N ASN A 39 16.27 10.13 -1.70
CA ASN A 39 16.55 10.21 -3.13
C ASN A 39 16.98 8.84 -3.69
N LYS A 40 17.05 8.74 -5.03
CA LYS A 40 17.40 7.47 -5.69
C LYS A 40 18.75 6.89 -5.24
N GLN A 41 19.77 7.75 -5.08
CA GLN A 41 21.13 7.31 -4.72
C GLN A 41 21.18 6.79 -3.27
N GLN A 42 20.58 7.52 -2.34
CA GLN A 42 20.48 7.11 -0.94
C GLN A 42 19.73 5.78 -0.81
N ALA A 43 18.61 5.61 -1.51
CA ALA A 43 17.88 4.34 -1.52
C ALA A 43 18.74 3.19 -2.04
N GLN A 44 19.54 3.44 -3.08
CA GLN A 44 20.47 2.46 -3.63
C GLN A 44 21.53 2.04 -2.59
N ASP A 45 22.20 3.00 -1.95
CA ASP A 45 23.25 2.72 -0.97
C ASP A 45 22.69 1.98 0.26
N MET A 46 21.49 2.36 0.70
CA MET A 46 20.79 1.71 1.82
C MET A 46 20.40 0.26 1.52
N LEU A 47 20.01 -0.04 0.28
CA LEU A 47 19.52 -1.37 -0.12
C LEU A 47 20.63 -2.33 -0.54
N LEU A 48 21.72 -1.84 -1.14
CA LEU A 48 22.84 -2.68 -1.61
C LEU A 48 23.45 -3.53 -0.49
N SER A 49 23.50 -2.98 0.73
CA SER A 49 24.02 -3.65 1.93
C SER A 49 23.04 -4.63 2.60
N LYS A 50 21.78 -4.71 2.14
CA LYS A 50 20.71 -5.52 2.76
C LYS A 50 20.45 -6.83 2.04
N THR A 51 19.68 -7.74 2.62
CA THR A 51 19.42 -9.06 2.02
C THR A 51 18.56 -8.95 0.76
N ASN A 52 18.64 -9.96 -0.11
CA ASN A 52 17.83 -10.03 -1.33
C ASN A 52 16.33 -9.97 -0.99
N GLY A 53 15.55 -9.20 -1.74
CA GLY A 53 14.14 -8.97 -1.48
C GLY A 53 13.85 -7.92 -0.39
N THR A 54 14.88 -7.27 0.15
CA THR A 54 14.69 -6.08 0.99
C THR A 54 14.24 -4.90 0.13
N PHE A 55 13.22 -4.18 0.56
CA PHE A 55 12.65 -3.05 -0.14
C PHE A 55 12.36 -1.86 0.78
N LEU A 56 12.22 -0.68 0.19
CA LEU A 56 11.80 0.53 0.87
C LEU A 56 10.84 1.35 0.01
N LEU A 57 10.09 2.21 0.67
CA LEU A 57 9.12 3.12 0.07
C LEU A 57 9.63 4.56 0.17
N ARG A 58 9.73 5.23 -0.97
CA ARG A 58 10.19 6.62 -1.06
C ARG A 58 9.35 7.45 -2.02
N PHE A 59 9.24 8.75 -1.77
CA PHE A 59 8.59 9.67 -2.69
C PHE A 59 9.44 9.83 -3.96
N SER A 60 8.76 9.95 -5.09
CA SER A 60 9.41 10.14 -6.38
C SER A 60 9.83 11.60 -6.53
N ASP A 61 11.13 11.84 -6.73
CA ASP A 61 11.64 13.16 -7.09
C ASP A 61 11.22 13.56 -8.53
N SER A 62 10.69 12.59 -9.29
CA SER A 62 10.40 12.73 -10.71
C SER A 62 8.94 12.96 -11.05
N GLU A 63 8.06 12.57 -10.15
CA GLU A 63 6.61 12.52 -10.35
C GLU A 63 5.94 13.29 -9.20
N ILE A 64 5.10 14.27 -9.52
CA ILE A 64 4.36 15.01 -8.49
C ILE A 64 3.38 14.05 -7.81
N GLY A 65 3.44 13.97 -6.48
CA GLY A 65 2.57 13.07 -5.73
C GLY A 65 2.77 11.60 -6.11
N GLY A 66 4.01 11.22 -6.47
CA GLY A 66 4.38 9.84 -6.74
C GLY A 66 5.08 9.17 -5.55
N ILE A 67 4.79 7.91 -5.28
CA ILE A 67 5.57 7.04 -4.38
C ILE A 67 6.09 5.82 -5.15
N THR A 68 7.35 5.45 -4.94
CA THR A 68 7.99 4.31 -5.62
C THR A 68 8.49 3.27 -4.62
N ILE A 69 8.56 2.02 -5.08
CA ILE A 69 9.16 0.90 -4.38
C ILE A 69 10.56 0.69 -4.96
N ALA A 70 11.57 0.75 -4.11
CA ALA A 70 12.93 0.34 -4.46
C ALA A 70 13.27 -0.96 -3.73
N TRP A 71 13.91 -1.91 -4.41
CA TRP A 71 14.31 -3.18 -3.80
C TRP A 71 15.66 -3.67 -4.30
N ALA A 72 16.38 -4.38 -3.43
CA ALA A 72 17.61 -5.08 -3.79
C ALA A 72 17.28 -6.47 -4.33
N ALA A 73 17.75 -6.78 -5.53
CA ALA A 73 17.67 -8.13 -6.09
C ALA A 73 18.97 -8.52 -6.79
N GLU A 74 19.26 -9.82 -6.82
CA GLU A 74 20.29 -10.38 -7.69
C GLU A 74 19.90 -10.17 -9.16
N ASN A 75 20.90 -9.90 -9.99
CA ASN A 75 20.71 -9.73 -11.42
C ASN A 75 20.37 -11.09 -12.04
N PRO A 76 19.18 -11.26 -12.66
CA PRO A 76 18.79 -12.52 -13.29
C PRO A 76 19.74 -12.94 -14.42
N ASN A 77 20.47 -11.98 -15.01
CA ASN A 77 21.40 -12.23 -16.12
C ASN A 77 22.85 -12.49 -15.66
N LYS A 78 23.19 -12.18 -14.41
CA LYS A 78 24.56 -12.27 -13.89
C LYS A 78 24.55 -12.75 -12.43
N LEU A 79 24.83 -14.03 -12.26
CA LEU A 79 24.94 -14.66 -10.94
C LEU A 79 25.98 -13.91 -10.08
N GLY A 80 25.58 -13.47 -8.88
CA GLY A 80 26.45 -12.77 -7.94
C GLY A 80 26.53 -11.24 -8.10
N GLU A 81 25.90 -10.65 -9.13
CA GLU A 81 25.74 -9.20 -9.21
C GLU A 81 24.43 -8.78 -8.54
N ARG A 82 24.49 -7.87 -7.56
CA ARG A 82 23.30 -7.29 -6.93
C ARG A 82 23.02 -5.90 -7.49
N LEU A 83 21.77 -5.66 -7.81
CA LEU A 83 21.28 -4.37 -8.29
C LEU A 83 20.10 -3.90 -7.45
N VAL A 84 19.89 -2.58 -7.45
CA VAL A 84 18.72 -1.96 -6.86
C VAL A 84 17.78 -1.52 -7.97
N TRP A 85 16.58 -2.09 -7.95
CA TRP A 85 15.53 -1.84 -8.91
C TRP A 85 14.54 -0.84 -8.31
N ASN A 86 13.92 -0.02 -9.17
CA ASN A 86 12.90 0.95 -8.77
C ASN A 86 11.69 0.74 -9.67
N LEU A 87 10.51 0.58 -9.08
CA LEU A 87 9.27 0.56 -9.86
C LEU A 87 8.93 1.96 -10.36
N LEU A 88 8.10 2.01 -11.41
CA LEU A 88 7.45 3.26 -11.78
C LEU A 88 6.65 3.80 -10.58
N PRO A 89 6.70 5.11 -10.31
CA PRO A 89 5.97 5.70 -9.20
C PRO A 89 4.46 5.47 -9.33
N TYR A 90 3.82 5.14 -8.22
CA TYR A 90 2.37 5.14 -8.08
C TYR A 90 1.88 6.52 -7.68
N THR A 91 0.76 6.90 -8.28
CA THR A 91 0.06 8.15 -8.00
C THR A 91 -1.31 7.87 -7.38
N THR A 92 -2.04 8.93 -7.02
CA THR A 92 -3.45 8.87 -6.61
C THR A 92 -4.32 8.04 -7.59
N LYS A 93 -4.03 8.11 -8.89
CA LYS A 93 -4.78 7.36 -9.93
C LYS A 93 -4.55 5.85 -9.82
N ASP A 94 -3.36 5.43 -9.39
CA ASP A 94 -3.03 4.03 -9.22
C ASP A 94 -3.72 3.44 -7.98
N PHE A 95 -3.84 4.26 -6.93
CA PHE A 95 -4.47 3.88 -5.66
C PHE A 95 -6.00 3.87 -5.69
N SER A 96 -6.63 4.53 -6.68
CA SER A 96 -8.07 4.34 -6.92
C SER A 96 -8.40 2.96 -7.51
N ILE A 97 -7.42 2.30 -8.15
CA ILE A 97 -7.58 0.96 -8.74
C ILE A 97 -7.25 -0.12 -7.70
N ARG A 98 -6.13 0.03 -6.99
CA ARG A 98 -5.64 -0.97 -6.03
C ARG A 98 -4.77 -0.30 -4.97
N SER A 99 -4.99 -0.66 -3.71
CA SER A 99 -4.29 -0.09 -2.56
C SER A 99 -2.77 -0.36 -2.61
N LEU A 100 -1.99 0.43 -1.87
CA LEU A 100 -0.55 0.22 -1.75
C LEU A 100 -0.22 -1.16 -1.16
N ALA A 101 -0.90 -1.56 -0.09
CA ALA A 101 -0.68 -2.84 0.56
C ALA A 101 -0.97 -4.03 -0.36
N ASP A 102 -2.07 -3.99 -1.13
CA ASP A 102 -2.40 -5.06 -2.08
C ASP A 102 -1.39 -5.13 -3.22
N ARG A 103 -0.90 -3.98 -3.71
CA ARG A 103 0.17 -3.95 -4.73
C ARG A 103 1.48 -4.54 -4.20
N ILE A 104 1.84 -4.25 -2.95
CA ILE A 104 3.01 -4.85 -2.28
C ILE A 104 2.80 -6.36 -2.07
N SER A 105 1.59 -6.78 -1.71
CA SER A 105 1.24 -8.20 -1.54
C SER A 105 1.38 -8.99 -2.84
N ASP A 106 1.06 -8.40 -3.99
CA ASP A 106 1.15 -9.08 -5.28
C ASP A 106 2.62 -9.38 -5.69
N LEU A 107 3.59 -8.66 -5.10
CA LEU A 107 5.01 -8.80 -5.42
C LEU A 107 5.69 -9.79 -4.47
N ASN A 108 5.77 -11.04 -4.91
CA ASN A 108 6.33 -12.14 -4.11
C ASN A 108 7.84 -12.04 -3.87
N HIS A 109 8.58 -11.32 -4.72
CA HIS A 109 10.02 -11.09 -4.54
C HIS A 109 10.33 -10.03 -3.47
N LEU A 110 9.33 -9.28 -3.01
CA LEU A 110 9.46 -8.37 -1.87
C LEU A 110 9.22 -9.17 -0.58
N LEU A 111 10.23 -9.20 0.28
CA LEU A 111 10.26 -10.06 1.46
C LEU A 111 10.37 -9.25 2.75
N PHE A 112 11.25 -8.26 2.78
CA PHE A 112 11.55 -7.47 3.97
C PHE A 112 11.42 -5.99 3.69
N LEU A 113 10.64 -5.28 4.50
CA LEU A 113 10.67 -3.84 4.54
C LEU A 113 11.93 -3.38 5.30
N TYR A 114 12.67 -2.44 4.72
CA TYR A 114 13.85 -1.87 5.33
C TYR A 114 13.58 -1.37 6.77
N PRO A 115 14.48 -1.64 7.72
CA PRO A 115 15.77 -2.31 7.53
C PRO A 115 15.73 -3.85 7.53
N ASP A 116 14.74 -4.48 8.15
CA ASP A 116 14.70 -5.93 8.43
C ASP A 116 13.31 -6.45 8.88
N LYS A 117 12.23 -5.71 8.61
CA LYS A 117 10.86 -6.11 9.01
C LYS A 117 10.24 -7.04 7.96
N PRO A 118 9.69 -8.20 8.30
CA PRO A 118 8.95 -9.03 7.33
C PRO A 118 7.80 -8.26 6.68
N LYS A 119 7.63 -8.42 5.36
CA LYS A 119 6.56 -7.74 4.58
C LYS A 119 5.19 -7.92 5.21
N ASP A 120 4.82 -9.16 5.53
CA ASP A 120 3.48 -9.47 6.00
C ASP A 120 3.23 -8.98 7.43
N GLU A 121 4.27 -8.84 8.26
CA GLU A 121 4.12 -8.22 9.59
C GLU A 121 3.66 -6.76 9.47
N VAL A 122 4.15 -6.04 8.47
CA VAL A 122 3.86 -4.62 8.27
C VAL A 122 2.55 -4.42 7.50
N PHE A 123 2.33 -5.18 6.42
CA PHE A 123 1.26 -4.90 5.47
C PHE A 123 0.04 -5.83 5.58
N ALA A 124 0.12 -6.98 6.26
CA ALA A 124 -0.99 -7.96 6.23
C ALA A 124 -2.31 -7.40 6.79
N LYS A 125 -2.23 -6.50 7.77
CA LYS A 125 -3.42 -5.82 8.33
C LYS A 125 -4.14 -4.90 7.33
N TYR A 126 -3.49 -4.54 6.23
CA TYR A 126 -4.02 -3.68 5.18
C TYR A 126 -4.44 -4.46 3.92
N TYR A 127 -4.23 -5.77 3.87
CA TYR A 127 -4.61 -6.58 2.72
C TYR A 127 -6.13 -6.67 2.61
N THR A 128 -6.63 -6.49 1.39
CA THR A 128 -8.04 -6.68 1.09
C THR A 128 -8.37 -8.17 1.15
N PRO A 129 -9.33 -8.61 2.00
CA PRO A 129 -9.73 -10.01 2.06
C PRO A 129 -10.23 -10.48 0.69
N PRO A 130 -9.96 -11.73 0.28
CA PRO A 130 -10.50 -12.27 -0.95
C PRO A 130 -12.03 -12.25 -0.89
N LEU A 131 -12.69 -11.41 -1.71
CA LEU A 131 -14.14 -11.51 -1.92
C LEU A 131 -14.41 -12.85 -2.62
N SER A 132 -14.90 -13.83 -1.86
CA SER A 132 -14.95 -15.24 -2.26
C SER A 132 -16.34 -15.76 -2.59
N LYS A 133 -17.38 -14.91 -2.59
CA LYS A 133 -18.74 -15.38 -2.92
C LYS A 133 -19.11 -15.00 -4.34
N ALA A 134 -19.18 -16.00 -5.20
CA ALA A 134 -19.88 -15.89 -6.46
C ALA A 134 -21.31 -15.43 -6.16
N VAL A 135 -21.73 -14.34 -6.79
CA VAL A 135 -23.11 -13.89 -6.73
C VAL A 135 -23.76 -14.38 -8.02
N ASP A 136 -24.72 -15.29 -7.89
CA ASP A 136 -25.53 -15.76 -9.02
C ASP A 136 -24.69 -16.34 -10.19
N GLY A 137 -23.68 -17.15 -9.87
CA GLY A 137 -22.81 -17.77 -10.87
C GLY A 137 -21.74 -16.84 -11.49
N TYR A 138 -21.75 -15.55 -11.19
CA TYR A 138 -20.72 -14.61 -11.63
C TYR A 138 -19.52 -14.61 -10.67
N VAL A 139 -18.36 -14.95 -11.21
CA VAL A 139 -17.07 -14.84 -10.51
C VAL A 139 -16.47 -13.47 -10.80
N LYS A 140 -16.18 -12.70 -9.75
CA LYS A 140 -15.57 -11.37 -9.90
C LYS A 140 -14.08 -11.51 -10.27
N PRO A 141 -13.62 -10.93 -11.39
CA PRO A 141 -12.20 -10.98 -11.76
C PRO A 141 -11.35 -10.18 -10.76
N GLN A 142 -10.11 -10.63 -10.53
CA GLN A 142 -9.13 -9.96 -9.67
C GLN A 142 -7.95 -9.45 -10.50
N ILE A 143 -7.56 -8.19 -10.28
CA ILE A 143 -6.38 -7.57 -10.91
C ILE A 143 -5.20 -7.72 -9.95
N LYS A 144 -4.07 -8.23 -10.44
CA LYS A 144 -2.81 -8.33 -9.68
C LYS A 144 -1.66 -7.66 -10.42
N GLN A 145 -0.74 -7.06 -9.68
CA GLN A 145 0.49 -6.53 -10.24
C GLN A 145 1.55 -7.63 -10.39
N VAL A 146 2.26 -7.65 -11.53
CA VAL A 146 3.39 -8.56 -11.77
C VAL A 146 4.57 -7.81 -12.37
N VAL A 147 5.79 -8.24 -12.06
CA VAL A 147 7.03 -7.78 -12.70
C VAL A 147 7.64 -8.99 -13.40
N PRO A 148 7.54 -9.10 -14.74
CA PRO A 148 7.83 -10.35 -15.47
C PRO A 148 9.23 -10.93 -15.22
N GLU A 149 10.23 -10.09 -15.06
CA GLU A 149 11.62 -10.51 -14.82
C GLU A 149 11.86 -11.08 -13.41
N PHE A 150 10.92 -10.86 -12.47
CA PHE A 150 11.03 -11.26 -11.06
C PHE A 150 9.91 -12.20 -10.61
N THR A 151 9.08 -12.67 -11.54
CA THR A 151 8.19 -13.80 -11.31
C THR A 151 8.96 -15.08 -11.53
N THR A 152 9.23 -15.84 -10.47
CA THR A 152 9.59 -17.25 -10.62
C THR A 152 8.51 -17.93 -11.45
N PRO A 153 8.85 -18.66 -12.54
CA PRO A 153 7.86 -19.45 -13.23
C PRO A 153 7.27 -20.42 -12.21
N THR A 154 5.99 -20.27 -11.92
CA THR A 154 5.21 -21.33 -11.28
C THR A 154 5.47 -22.58 -12.10
N PRO A 155 5.88 -23.73 -11.52
CA PRO A 155 5.99 -24.95 -12.29
C PRO A 155 4.62 -25.24 -12.88
N GLU A 156 4.49 -25.07 -14.20
CA GLU A 156 3.35 -25.62 -14.93
C GLU A 156 3.31 -27.11 -14.60
N PRO A 157 2.14 -27.68 -14.24
CA PRO A 157 2.03 -29.12 -14.20
C PRO A 157 2.36 -29.60 -15.62
N CYS A 158 3.41 -30.42 -15.76
CA CYS A 158 3.70 -31.11 -17.00
C CYS A 158 2.48 -31.92 -17.43
N GLY A 159 1.66 -31.35 -18.31
CA GLY A 159 0.56 -32.03 -18.99
C GLY A 159 1.05 -32.52 -20.33
N GLY A 160 1.61 -33.74 -20.34
CA GLY A 160 1.96 -34.44 -21.56
C GLY A 160 0.75 -34.55 -22.51
N ALA A 161 1.04 -34.45 -23.79
CA ALA A 161 0.07 -34.66 -24.86
C ALA A 161 -0.52 -36.08 -24.81
N SER A 162 -1.85 -36.20 -24.84
CA SER A 162 -2.54 -37.31 -25.52
C SER A 162 -4.00 -36.96 -25.83
N ALA A 163 -4.27 -36.85 -27.14
CA ALA A 163 -5.46 -37.17 -27.91
C ALA A 163 -6.82 -37.44 -27.22
N PHE A 164 -7.82 -36.64 -27.62
CA PHE A 164 -9.07 -37.04 -28.29
C PHE A 164 -9.63 -38.46 -28.02
N MET A 165 -10.78 -38.58 -27.33
CA MET A 165 -12.02 -39.23 -27.81
C MET A 165 -13.15 -39.05 -26.77
N ASP A 166 -14.35 -39.40 -27.22
CA ASP A 166 -15.67 -38.88 -26.88
C ASP A 166 -16.51 -39.84 -26.00
N GLN A 167 -17.51 -39.24 -25.33
CA GLN A 167 -18.85 -39.76 -25.04
C GLN A 167 -19.19 -40.93 -24.08
N THR A 168 -20.29 -40.65 -23.35
CA THR A 168 -21.39 -41.51 -22.85
C THR A 168 -21.38 -42.10 -21.42
N ALA A 169 -22.30 -41.52 -20.62
CA ALA A 169 -23.47 -42.10 -19.93
C ALA A 169 -23.38 -43.22 -18.85
N ALA A 170 -24.12 -42.92 -17.76
CA ALA A 170 -24.89 -43.81 -16.86
C ALA A 170 -24.11 -44.67 -15.81
N SER A 171 -24.53 -44.93 -14.56
CA SER A 171 -25.72 -44.61 -13.76
C SER A 171 -25.43 -44.86 -12.26
N SER A 172 -26.12 -44.11 -11.38
CA SER A 172 -26.71 -44.47 -10.07
C SER A 172 -25.95 -45.34 -9.04
N THR A 173 -25.93 -44.88 -7.77
CA THR A 173 -26.66 -45.52 -6.64
C THR A 173 -26.81 -44.53 -5.46
N SER A 174 -27.97 -44.66 -4.82
CA SER A 174 -28.65 -43.93 -3.74
C SER A 174 -27.95 -43.80 -2.38
N GLN A 175 -28.29 -42.72 -1.65
CA GLN A 175 -28.71 -42.80 -0.24
C GLN A 175 -29.70 -41.68 0.14
N SER A 176 -30.85 -42.12 0.65
CA SER A 176 -31.92 -41.43 1.39
C SER A 176 -31.41 -41.00 2.79
N ASN A 177 -32.02 -40.13 3.62
CA ASN A 177 -33.33 -39.49 3.71
C ASN A 177 -33.19 -38.34 4.73
N ASN A 178 -34.02 -37.29 4.65
CA ASN A 178 -35.04 -36.92 5.67
C ASN A 178 -35.27 -35.40 5.76
N TYR A 179 -36.55 -35.04 5.66
CA TYR A 179 -37.08 -33.68 5.68
C TYR A 179 -37.31 -33.16 7.11
N GLY A 180 -37.19 -31.84 7.28
CA GLY A 180 -37.73 -31.08 8.41
C GLY A 180 -38.07 -29.66 7.96
N VAL A 181 -39.31 -29.25 8.15
CA VAL A 181 -39.99 -28.05 7.63
C VAL A 181 -40.26 -27.08 8.79
N TYR A 182 -39.88 -25.81 8.58
CA TYR A 182 -40.28 -24.51 9.18
C TYR A 182 -40.14 -24.22 10.70
N ALA A 183 -39.50 -23.08 10.99
CA ALA A 183 -40.07 -22.04 11.85
C ALA A 183 -39.45 -20.65 11.51
N SER A 184 -40.30 -19.74 11.09
CA SER A 184 -40.09 -18.29 10.96
C SER A 184 -40.04 -17.62 12.34
N ILE A 185 -39.04 -16.77 12.61
CA ILE A 185 -39.17 -15.71 13.62
C ILE A 185 -38.59 -14.41 13.05
N THR A 186 -39.45 -13.41 13.13
CA THR A 186 -39.44 -12.00 12.78
C THR A 186 -38.26 -11.17 13.32
N GLU A 187 -37.91 -10.16 12.52
CA GLU A 187 -37.56 -8.76 12.84
C GLU A 187 -36.90 -8.41 14.18
N ASN A 188 -35.73 -7.75 14.08
CA ASN A 188 -35.44 -6.53 14.84
C ASN A 188 -34.71 -5.55 13.89
N MET A 189 -35.45 -4.55 13.42
CA MET A 189 -34.95 -3.32 12.81
C MET A 189 -34.79 -2.23 13.91
N LEU A 190 -34.24 -1.05 13.53
CA LEU A 190 -33.89 0.17 14.30
C LEU A 190 -32.37 0.24 14.65
N ASP A 191 -31.57 1.25 14.32
CA ASP A 191 -31.81 2.66 13.94
C ASP A 191 -30.49 3.31 13.40
N PRO A 192 -30.47 4.23 12.41
CA PRO A 192 -29.28 4.96 12.00
C PRO A 192 -29.41 6.48 12.21
N GLU A 193 -29.36 6.97 13.44
CA GLU A 193 -29.12 8.41 13.73
C GLU A 193 -28.12 8.58 14.87
N GLY A 194 -26.84 8.65 14.52
CA GLY A 194 -25.76 9.12 15.37
C GLY A 194 -25.45 10.56 15.01
N ASP A 195 -26.16 11.49 15.64
CA ASP A 195 -25.96 12.94 15.58
C ASP A 195 -24.48 13.25 15.95
N PHE A 196 -23.77 13.97 15.07
CA PHE A 196 -22.35 14.31 15.26
C PHE A 196 -22.27 15.77 15.67
N ASP A 197 -22.10 16.02 16.97
CA ASP A 197 -22.08 17.35 17.57
C ASP A 197 -20.92 18.21 17.03
N LEU A 198 -21.27 19.29 16.33
CA LEU A 198 -20.33 20.21 15.65
C LEU A 198 -19.68 21.25 16.58
N ASP A 199 -20.07 21.30 17.86
CA ASP A 199 -19.62 22.34 18.80
C ASP A 199 -18.23 22.06 19.40
N ASP A 200 -17.83 20.78 19.53
CA ASP A 200 -16.51 20.38 20.05
C ASP A 200 -15.34 20.79 19.14
N THR A 201 -15.61 21.10 17.87
CA THR A 201 -14.57 21.48 16.90
C THR A 201 -14.23 22.97 16.94
N MET A 202 -15.14 23.81 17.45
CA MET A 202 -14.95 25.26 17.52
C MET A 202 -14.07 25.71 18.70
N ASP A 203 -13.91 24.87 19.74
CA ASP A 203 -13.07 25.19 20.90
C ASP A 203 -11.57 25.01 20.64
N VAL A 204 -11.20 24.06 19.77
CA VAL A 204 -9.80 23.84 19.38
C VAL A 204 -9.28 25.01 18.53
N ALA A 205 -10.10 25.51 17.60
CA ALA A 205 -9.73 26.64 16.75
C ALA A 205 -9.48 27.93 17.56
N ARG A 206 -10.31 28.19 18.57
CA ARG A 206 -10.18 29.36 19.46
C ARG A 206 -8.92 29.28 20.34
N HIS A 207 -8.55 28.08 20.77
CA HIS A 207 -7.35 27.86 21.58
C HIS A 207 -6.05 28.14 20.79
N VAL A 208 -6.03 27.79 19.50
CA VAL A 208 -4.88 28.03 18.62
C VAL A 208 -4.73 29.52 18.28
N GLU A 209 -5.83 30.25 18.06
CA GLU A 209 -5.78 31.71 17.85
C GLU A 209 -5.31 32.47 19.09
N GLU A 210 -5.69 32.06 20.30
CA GLU A 210 -5.23 32.69 21.55
C GLU A 210 -3.71 32.48 21.78
N LEU A 211 -3.16 31.33 21.37
CA LEU A 211 -1.72 31.06 21.43
C LEU A 211 -0.91 31.92 20.45
N LEU A 212 -1.48 32.23 19.29
CA LEU A 212 -0.84 33.06 18.26
C LEU A 212 -0.93 34.57 18.54
N ARG A 213 -1.87 35.01 19.38
CA ARG A 213 -2.06 36.43 19.72
C ARG A 213 -1.14 36.92 20.85
N ARG A 214 -0.39 36.04 21.51
CA ARG A 214 0.52 36.42 22.61
C ARG A 214 1.73 37.22 22.07
N PRO A 215 1.91 38.49 22.44
CA PRO A 215 3.12 39.22 22.11
C PRO A 215 4.32 38.60 22.85
N MET A 216 5.40 38.36 22.11
CA MET A 216 6.66 37.81 22.62
C MET A 216 7.45 38.90 23.35
N GLU A 217 7.02 39.30 24.56
CA GLU A 217 7.79 40.15 25.47
C GLU A 217 8.19 39.37 26.72
N ALA A 218 9.20 38.50 26.61
CA ALA A 218 9.99 38.04 27.73
C ALA A 218 11.22 37.27 27.21
N HIS A 219 12.28 37.97 26.86
CA HIS A 219 13.70 37.59 27.05
C HIS A 219 14.62 38.55 26.28
N ALA A 220 14.57 39.83 26.64
CA ALA A 220 15.58 40.81 26.28
C ALA A 220 16.18 41.40 27.57
N GLN A 221 16.72 40.53 28.43
CA GLN A 221 17.59 40.93 29.53
C GLN A 221 18.42 39.70 29.88
N TRP A 222 19.64 39.62 29.33
CA TRP A 222 20.85 38.98 29.90
C TRP A 222 21.89 38.76 28.79
N SER A 223 22.44 39.85 28.27
CA SER A 223 23.68 39.82 27.47
C SER A 223 24.27 41.23 27.30
N SER A 224 24.52 41.91 28.42
CA SER A 224 25.44 43.05 28.46
C SER A 224 26.06 43.15 29.84
N GLN A 225 27.11 42.36 30.05
CA GLN A 225 28.22 42.65 30.97
C GLN A 225 29.30 41.59 30.76
N GLN A 226 30.21 41.87 29.82
CA GLN A 226 31.63 41.50 29.90
C GLN A 226 32.37 42.11 28.71
N SER A 227 32.83 43.34 28.89
CA SER A 227 34.08 43.89 28.36
C SER A 227 34.49 45.04 29.28
#